data_AF-A0A9P5ULG3-F1
#
_entry.id   AF-A0A9P5ULG3-F1
#
_cell.length_a   1.000
_cell.length_b   1.000
_cell.length_c   1.000
_cell.angle_alpha   90.00
_cell.angle_beta   90.00
_cell.angle_gamma   90.00
#
_symmetry.space_group_name_H-M   'P 1'
#
loop_
_entity.id
_entity.type
_entity.pdbx_description
1 polymer ?
#
loop_
_entity_poly.entity_id
_entity_poly.type
_entity_poly.pdbx_seq_one_letter_code
_entity_poly.pdbx_strand_id
1 'polypeptide(L)'
;MLVRNIAQVFSKKVIIVTVITLFVGVTLLEFYSLKETPQPSSPQLPATHLHENTDRAVKRNPHHDVNHCNNLPNIRHLRGLQISRAAKEKPIKIFHWEQTTWSGQVDWKKESLTLCPIPLDLQPFFDRYRIARIGDPTIKWETGYAPCYFWRPADRTGSCNTKAYGNLDFVVTSNYSDFIDADVIYMNNLIILRTQEPPYYDSQLLPPKTNQQRWVSFFEGESVAYFPHVAMPEFIRRFDLTMGSPPQLMDVPYSPYRVSNEMIRELVNVAPSFPLDKTPEDYMGFLVSNCSPLNDRNKIMDELVDKIGAHSYGICYRNKEFPEGIEKNGLNWEEDKKKVLSKYPFSLAAENSNCVGYVTEKIYDVLAMGSIPVYMGASDIADYVPEGSYILAQDFKSTEALVEYIKTVDRSQFYKWKEVVKKDPSQFCKRCMDTNNDYACSILNNVNFIE
;
A
#
# COMPACT_ATOMS: atom_id res chain seq x y z
N MET A 1 34.38 -75.23 -40.30
CA MET A 1 33.96 -73.91 -40.81
C MET A 1 32.89 -73.35 -39.87
N LEU A 2 33.29 -73.03 -38.63
CA LEU A 2 32.41 -73.08 -37.45
C LEU A 2 32.49 -71.78 -36.61
N VAL A 3 32.62 -70.62 -37.27
CA VAL A 3 32.65 -69.28 -36.63
C VAL A 3 31.75 -68.28 -37.39
N ARG A 4 30.63 -68.75 -37.96
CA ARG A 4 29.66 -67.87 -38.66
C ARG A 4 28.21 -67.91 -38.16
N ASN A 5 27.89 -68.71 -37.12
CA ASN A 5 26.49 -68.89 -36.66
C ASN A 5 26.14 -68.34 -35.27
N ILE A 6 27.03 -67.63 -34.56
CA ILE A 6 26.72 -67.08 -33.21
C ILE A 6 26.35 -65.58 -33.26
N ALA A 7 26.81 -64.83 -34.27
CA ALA A 7 26.53 -63.40 -34.39
C ALA A 7 25.10 -63.07 -34.88
N GLN A 8 24.43 -63.96 -35.63
CA GLN A 8 23.06 -63.72 -36.11
C GLN A 8 21.97 -64.04 -35.08
N VAL A 9 22.26 -64.85 -34.05
CA VAL A 9 21.26 -65.22 -33.02
C VAL A 9 21.16 -64.18 -31.91
N PHE A 10 22.26 -63.49 -31.57
CA PHE A 10 22.24 -62.43 -30.55
C PHE A 10 21.61 -61.11 -31.06
N SER A 11 21.82 -60.74 -32.33
CA SER A 11 21.21 -59.53 -32.91
C SER A 11 19.67 -59.60 -32.99
N LYS A 12 19.09 -60.79 -33.28
CA LYS A 12 17.64 -60.95 -33.34
C LYS A 12 16.95 -60.98 -31.97
N LYS A 13 17.60 -61.49 -30.92
CA LYS A 13 17.01 -61.48 -29.56
C LYS A 13 17.00 -60.10 -28.92
N VAL A 14 18.00 -59.26 -29.18
CA VAL A 14 18.03 -57.89 -28.64
C VAL A 14 16.98 -57.01 -29.32
N ILE A 15 16.77 -57.13 -30.63
CA ILE A 15 15.75 -56.34 -31.35
C ILE A 15 14.32 -56.74 -30.95
N ILE A 16 14.04 -58.03 -30.71
CA ILE A 16 12.71 -58.50 -30.28
C ILE A 16 12.40 -58.04 -28.84
N VAL A 17 13.38 -58.03 -27.94
CA VAL A 17 13.17 -57.56 -26.56
C VAL A 17 12.93 -56.05 -26.53
N THR A 18 13.62 -55.26 -27.36
CA THR A 18 13.40 -53.79 -27.44
C THR A 18 12.06 -53.41 -28.06
N VAL A 19 11.53 -54.19 -29.02
CA VAL A 19 10.21 -53.92 -29.63
C VAL A 19 9.05 -54.31 -28.70
N ILE A 20 9.21 -55.35 -27.86
CA ILE A 20 8.17 -55.77 -26.91
C ILE A 20 8.08 -54.81 -25.70
N THR A 21 9.19 -54.24 -25.20
CA THR A 21 9.13 -53.21 -24.15
C THR A 21 8.55 -51.87 -24.64
N LEU A 22 8.74 -51.52 -25.92
CA LEU A 22 8.10 -50.34 -26.51
C LEU A 22 6.59 -50.53 -26.74
N PHE A 23 6.13 -51.74 -27.12
CA PHE A 23 4.70 -52.00 -27.31
C PHE A 23 3.91 -52.12 -25.99
N VAL A 24 4.52 -52.66 -24.92
CA VAL A 24 3.91 -52.72 -23.58
C VAL A 24 3.93 -51.34 -22.90
N GLY A 25 4.94 -50.51 -23.17
CA GLY A 25 5.00 -49.12 -22.69
C GLY A 25 3.94 -48.20 -23.32
N VAL A 26 3.67 -48.36 -24.62
CA VAL A 26 2.67 -47.52 -25.34
C VAL A 26 1.23 -47.95 -25.01
N THR A 27 0.97 -49.24 -24.81
CA THR A 27 -0.38 -49.73 -24.43
C THR A 27 -0.75 -49.44 -22.97
N LEU A 28 0.22 -49.35 -22.06
CA LEU A 28 -0.04 -48.90 -20.68
C LEU A 28 -0.26 -47.37 -20.57
N LEU A 29 0.28 -46.59 -21.50
CA LEU A 29 0.04 -45.14 -21.59
C LEU A 29 -1.35 -44.80 -22.17
N GLU A 30 -1.92 -45.64 -23.03
CA GLU A 30 -3.30 -45.45 -23.53
C GLU A 30 -4.38 -45.88 -22.52
N PHE A 31 -4.09 -46.79 -21.59
CA PHE A 31 -5.06 -47.21 -20.56
C PHE A 31 -5.05 -46.33 -19.28
N TYR A 32 -4.00 -45.52 -19.07
CA TYR A 32 -3.94 -44.54 -17.99
C TYR A 32 -4.34 -43.12 -18.41
N SER A 33 -4.76 -42.92 -19.67
CA SER A 33 -5.57 -41.77 -20.03
C SER A 33 -6.95 -41.96 -19.41
N LEU A 34 -7.03 -41.49 -18.17
CA LEU A 34 -8.21 -41.40 -17.33
C LEU A 34 -9.45 -41.06 -18.16
N LYS A 35 -10.49 -41.86 -17.98
CA LYS A 35 -11.87 -41.44 -18.20
C LYS A 35 -12.08 -40.14 -17.42
N GLU A 36 -11.94 -39.00 -18.09
CA GLU A 36 -12.60 -37.79 -17.66
C GLU A 36 -14.10 -38.05 -17.78
N THR A 37 -14.74 -38.31 -16.65
CA THR A 37 -16.19 -38.06 -16.53
C THR A 37 -16.43 -36.61 -16.93
N PRO A 38 -17.35 -36.31 -17.86
CA PRO A 38 -17.67 -34.93 -18.18
C PRO A 38 -18.26 -34.29 -16.93
N GLN A 39 -17.50 -33.40 -16.29
CA GLN A 39 -18.09 -32.42 -15.39
C GLN A 39 -19.05 -31.55 -16.21
N PRO A 40 -20.21 -31.16 -15.67
CA PRO A 40 -21.06 -30.20 -16.34
C PRO A 40 -20.28 -28.89 -16.47
N SER A 41 -19.86 -28.57 -17.69
CA SER A 41 -19.29 -27.28 -18.05
C SER A 41 -20.38 -26.24 -17.89
N SER A 42 -20.44 -25.62 -16.71
CA SER A 42 -21.00 -24.28 -16.59
C SER A 42 -20.24 -23.40 -17.58
N PRO A 43 -20.92 -22.56 -18.39
CA PRO A 43 -20.23 -21.69 -19.33
C PRO A 43 -19.39 -20.66 -18.55
N GLN A 44 -18.12 -20.99 -18.29
CA GLN A 44 -17.13 -20.04 -17.82
C GLN A 44 -16.88 -19.06 -18.97
N LEU A 45 -17.45 -17.86 -18.84
CA LEU A 45 -17.06 -16.72 -19.65
C LEU A 45 -15.54 -16.53 -19.49
N PRO A 46 -14.77 -16.49 -20.59
CA PRO A 46 -13.32 -16.42 -20.51
C PRO A 46 -12.89 -15.15 -19.75
N ALA A 47 -11.96 -15.31 -18.81
CA ALA A 47 -11.31 -14.20 -18.14
C ALA A 47 -10.75 -13.23 -19.19
N THR A 48 -11.33 -12.03 -19.27
CA THR A 48 -10.78 -10.96 -20.10
C THR A 48 -9.54 -10.41 -19.42
N HIS A 49 -8.36 -10.76 -19.92
CA HIS A 49 -7.13 -10.04 -19.60
C HIS A 49 -7.32 -8.57 -19.98
N LEU A 50 -7.01 -7.67 -19.05
CA LEU A 50 -7.12 -6.24 -19.30
C LEU A 50 -6.15 -5.88 -20.44
N HIS A 51 -6.72 -5.39 -21.56
CA HIS A 51 -6.04 -5.09 -22.81
C HIS A 51 -4.70 -4.33 -22.62
N GLU A 52 -3.77 -4.62 -23.54
CA GLU A 52 -2.51 -3.90 -23.71
C GLU A 52 -2.74 -2.38 -23.73
N ASN A 53 -1.89 -1.64 -23.01
CA ASN A 53 -1.89 -0.19 -22.96
C ASN A 53 -1.42 0.38 -24.33
N THR A 54 -2.33 0.43 -25.29
CA THR A 54 -2.06 0.85 -26.69
C THR A 54 -2.45 2.29 -26.99
N ASP A 55 -2.94 3.04 -25.99
CA ASP A 55 -3.51 4.37 -26.22
C ASP A 55 -2.42 5.47 -26.35
N ARG A 56 -2.47 6.23 -27.45
CA ARG A 56 -1.45 7.26 -27.79
C ARG A 56 -1.49 8.49 -26.88
N ALA A 57 -2.56 8.67 -26.09
CA ALA A 57 -2.74 9.80 -25.18
C ALA A 57 -1.83 9.75 -23.92
N VAL A 58 -1.19 8.60 -23.64
CA VAL A 58 -0.45 8.33 -22.38
C VAL A 58 1.02 8.80 -22.41
N LYS A 59 1.38 9.77 -23.27
CA LYS A 59 2.78 10.14 -23.51
C LYS A 59 3.35 11.27 -22.64
N ARG A 60 2.55 11.91 -21.79
CA ARG A 60 3.08 12.95 -20.88
C ARG A 60 3.48 12.31 -19.56
N ASN A 61 4.76 12.45 -19.21
CA ASN A 61 5.29 12.03 -17.93
C ASN A 61 4.68 12.87 -16.80
N PRO A 62 3.85 12.29 -15.92
CA PRO A 62 3.23 13.04 -14.83
C PRO A 62 4.24 13.44 -13.74
N HIS A 63 5.46 12.89 -13.74
CA HIS A 63 6.50 13.19 -12.74
C HIS A 63 7.13 14.59 -12.86
N HIS A 64 6.88 15.34 -13.94
CA HIS A 64 7.55 16.63 -14.19
C HIS A 64 6.69 17.88 -13.92
N ASP A 65 5.46 17.72 -13.44
CA ASP A 65 4.63 18.85 -12.99
C ASP A 65 4.57 18.86 -11.45
N VAL A 66 5.27 19.81 -10.84
CA VAL A 66 5.39 19.97 -9.38
C VAL A 66 4.03 20.25 -8.72
N ASN A 67 3.01 20.65 -9.51
CA ASN A 67 1.65 20.88 -9.05
C ASN A 67 0.68 19.75 -9.43
N HIS A 68 1.17 18.64 -9.99
CA HIS A 68 0.31 17.59 -10.54
C HIS A 68 -0.64 16.98 -9.51
N CYS A 69 -0.21 16.83 -8.26
CA CYS A 69 -1.04 16.22 -7.22
C CYS A 69 -2.13 17.13 -6.64
N ASN A 70 -2.09 18.43 -6.94
CA ASN A 70 -3.07 19.41 -6.45
C ASN A 70 -4.06 19.85 -7.54
N ASN A 71 -3.76 19.58 -8.81
CA ASN A 71 -4.64 19.84 -9.96
C ASN A 71 -5.24 18.54 -10.50
N LEU A 72 -5.77 17.71 -9.60
CA LEU A 72 -6.33 16.41 -9.97
C LEU A 72 -7.67 16.58 -10.69
N PRO A 73 -8.00 15.68 -11.64
CA PRO A 73 -9.31 15.69 -12.27
C PRO A 73 -10.40 15.43 -11.22
N ASN A 74 -11.52 16.16 -11.32
CA ASN A 74 -12.71 15.81 -10.57
C ASN A 74 -13.18 14.43 -11.00
N ILE A 75 -13.33 13.52 -10.05
CA ILE A 75 -13.86 12.20 -10.36
C ILE A 75 -15.36 12.24 -10.61
N ARG A 76 -15.77 11.31 -11.46
CA ARG A 76 -17.13 10.79 -11.63
C ARG A 76 -17.96 10.91 -10.34
N HIS A 77 -19.23 11.29 -10.49
CA HIS A 77 -20.21 11.18 -9.41
C HIS A 77 -20.21 9.77 -8.82
N LEU A 78 -20.10 9.70 -7.49
CA LEU A 78 -20.26 8.50 -6.66
C LEU A 78 -21.41 7.63 -7.17
N ARG A 79 -21.07 6.47 -7.75
CA ARG A 79 -22.00 5.37 -7.93
C ARG A 79 -21.55 4.32 -6.93
N GLY A 80 -22.35 4.05 -5.89
CA GLY A 80 -22.01 2.98 -4.96
C GLY A 80 -21.78 1.65 -5.69
N LEU A 81 -21.07 0.72 -5.06
CA LEU A 81 -20.64 -0.56 -5.61
C LEU A 81 -21.84 -1.44 -5.97
N GLN A 82 -22.06 -1.67 -7.25
CA GLN A 82 -23.22 -2.44 -7.72
C GLN A 82 -22.96 -3.95 -7.59
N ILE A 83 -23.63 -4.63 -6.67
CA ILE A 83 -23.48 -6.08 -6.43
C ILE A 83 -24.81 -6.79 -6.74
N SER A 84 -24.78 -8.02 -7.24
CA SER A 84 -26.01 -8.79 -7.47
C SER A 84 -26.79 -9.02 -6.17
N ARG A 85 -28.12 -8.94 -6.24
CA ARG A 85 -29.03 -9.20 -5.11
C ARG A 85 -28.86 -10.59 -4.51
N ALA A 86 -28.49 -11.59 -5.32
CA ALA A 86 -28.20 -12.94 -4.86
C ALA A 86 -27.06 -12.98 -3.82
N ALA A 87 -26.12 -12.02 -3.87
CA ALA A 87 -25.06 -11.92 -2.86
C ALA A 87 -25.58 -11.55 -1.46
N LYS A 88 -26.79 -11.00 -1.34
CA LYS A 88 -27.40 -10.68 -0.03
C LYS A 88 -27.87 -11.92 0.73
N GLU A 89 -28.06 -13.04 0.05
CA GLU A 89 -28.57 -14.29 0.65
C GLU A 89 -27.49 -15.08 1.40
N LYS A 90 -26.23 -14.65 1.28
CA LYS A 90 -25.05 -15.25 1.89
C LYS A 90 -24.13 -14.16 2.44
N PRO A 91 -23.15 -14.49 3.29
CA PRO A 91 -22.08 -13.55 3.60
C PRO A 91 -21.36 -13.08 2.32
N ILE A 92 -21.18 -11.77 2.19
CA ILE A 92 -20.51 -11.16 1.03
C ILE A 92 -19.03 -11.56 1.09
N LYS A 93 -18.55 -12.24 0.04
CA LYS A 93 -17.18 -12.73 -0.05
C LYS A 93 -16.28 -11.64 -0.63
N ILE A 94 -15.35 -11.14 0.18
CA ILE A 94 -14.37 -10.13 -0.17
C ILE A 94 -13.00 -10.82 -0.29
N PHE A 95 -12.47 -10.90 -1.50
CA PHE A 95 -11.11 -11.34 -1.72
C PHE A 95 -10.13 -10.19 -1.42
N HIS A 96 -9.23 -10.39 -0.46
CA HIS A 96 -8.18 -9.44 -0.12
C HIS A 96 -6.95 -9.67 -0.99
N TRP A 97 -6.69 -8.73 -1.89
CA TRP A 97 -5.51 -8.70 -2.73
C TRP A 97 -4.50 -7.68 -2.18
N GLU A 98 -3.49 -8.15 -1.46
CA GLU A 98 -2.38 -7.33 -0.96
C GLU A 98 -1.07 -7.67 -1.67
N GLN A 99 -0.38 -6.66 -2.19
CA GLN A 99 0.92 -6.85 -2.87
C GLN A 99 2.04 -6.22 -2.05
N THR A 100 2.58 -6.93 -1.07
CA THR A 100 3.23 -6.29 0.09
C THR A 100 4.74 -6.30 0.08
N THR A 101 5.35 -6.42 -1.09
CA THR A 101 6.76 -6.80 -1.17
C THR A 101 7.73 -5.62 -1.12
N TRP A 102 7.23 -4.38 -1.07
CA TRP A 102 8.07 -3.18 -1.09
C TRP A 102 8.48 -2.72 0.33
N SER A 103 7.70 -3.03 1.37
CA SER A 103 7.96 -2.56 2.73
C SER A 103 8.72 -3.55 3.62
N GLY A 104 8.83 -4.82 3.21
CA GLY A 104 9.63 -5.84 3.90
C GLY A 104 10.85 -6.25 3.09
N GLN A 105 11.99 -6.48 3.75
CA GLN A 105 13.07 -7.26 3.14
C GLN A 105 12.59 -8.71 3.01
N VAL A 106 12.11 -9.09 1.82
CA VAL A 106 11.67 -10.46 1.54
C VAL A 106 12.85 -11.28 1.07
N ASP A 107 13.16 -12.37 1.78
CA ASP A 107 14.06 -13.40 1.28
C ASP A 107 13.31 -14.28 0.28
N TRP A 108 13.24 -13.80 -0.97
CA TRP A 108 12.51 -14.48 -2.03
C TRP A 108 12.99 -15.91 -2.29
N LYS A 109 14.27 -16.19 -2.03
CA LYS A 109 14.82 -17.53 -2.18
C LYS A 109 14.19 -18.46 -1.14
N LYS A 110 14.13 -18.04 0.12
CA LYS A 110 13.42 -18.78 1.17
C LYS A 110 11.93 -18.92 0.88
N GLU A 111 11.25 -17.82 0.52
CA GLU A 111 9.80 -17.84 0.30
C GLU A 111 9.41 -18.75 -0.88
N SER A 112 10.24 -18.83 -1.93
CA SER A 112 10.01 -19.72 -3.07
C SER A 112 9.98 -21.21 -2.71
N LEU A 113 10.50 -21.61 -1.54
CA LEU A 113 10.48 -22.99 -1.06
C LEU A 113 9.13 -23.40 -0.49
N THR A 114 8.26 -22.45 -0.16
CA THR A 114 6.95 -22.71 0.45
C THR A 114 5.86 -22.38 -0.55
N LEU A 115 5.33 -23.39 -1.22
CA LEU A 115 4.38 -23.24 -2.32
C LEU A 115 2.95 -23.59 -1.90
N CYS A 116 2.00 -22.80 -2.38
CA CYS A 116 0.56 -22.97 -2.16
C CYS A 116 -0.17 -23.06 -3.52
N PRO A 117 -1.20 -23.90 -3.64
CA PRO A 117 -1.91 -24.10 -4.90
C PRO A 117 -2.67 -22.84 -5.33
N ILE A 118 -2.70 -22.60 -6.64
CA ILE A 118 -3.45 -21.53 -7.29
C ILE A 118 -4.14 -22.06 -8.56
N PRO A 119 -5.22 -21.42 -9.04
CA PRO A 119 -5.76 -21.69 -10.38
C PRO A 119 -4.70 -21.48 -11.48
N LEU A 120 -4.62 -22.39 -12.45
CA LEU A 120 -3.67 -22.32 -13.57
C LEU A 120 -3.80 -21.02 -14.38
N ASP A 121 -5.01 -20.46 -14.46
CA ASP A 121 -5.28 -19.19 -15.16
C ASP A 121 -4.58 -17.99 -14.51
N LEU A 122 -4.13 -18.11 -13.25
CA LEU A 122 -3.35 -17.09 -12.56
C LEU A 122 -1.84 -17.21 -12.80
N GLN A 123 -1.37 -18.32 -13.39
CA GLN A 123 0.05 -18.52 -13.66
C GLN A 123 0.70 -17.34 -14.43
N PRO A 124 0.07 -16.76 -15.48
CA PRO A 124 0.64 -15.62 -16.18
C PRO A 124 0.85 -14.38 -15.30
N PHE A 125 -0.06 -14.12 -14.34
CA PHE A 125 0.08 -13.02 -13.39
C PHE A 125 1.34 -13.23 -12.51
N PHE A 126 1.49 -14.43 -11.95
CA PHE A 126 2.63 -14.75 -11.08
C PHE A 126 3.96 -14.75 -11.83
N ASP A 127 3.98 -15.27 -13.06
CA ASP A 127 5.18 -15.21 -13.90
C ASP A 127 5.56 -13.76 -14.22
N ARG A 128 4.57 -12.92 -14.55
CA ARG A 128 4.80 -11.49 -14.77
C ARG A 128 5.30 -10.80 -13.51
N TYR A 129 4.71 -11.10 -12.35
CA TYR A 129 5.13 -10.56 -11.07
C TYR A 129 6.58 -10.91 -10.77
N ARG A 130 6.94 -12.19 -10.89
CA ARG A 130 8.31 -12.68 -10.67
C ARG A 130 9.29 -11.94 -11.56
N ILE A 131 9.01 -11.83 -12.87
CA ILE A 131 9.89 -11.13 -13.82
C ILE A 131 10.02 -9.63 -13.48
N ALA A 132 8.92 -8.97 -13.12
CA ALA A 132 8.90 -7.53 -12.90
C ALA A 132 9.40 -7.09 -11.52
N ARG A 133 9.33 -7.97 -10.51
CA ARG A 133 9.53 -7.61 -9.09
C ARG A 133 10.63 -8.41 -8.40
N ILE A 134 11.03 -9.56 -8.93
CA ILE A 134 12.09 -10.40 -8.36
C ILE A 134 13.29 -10.34 -9.30
N GLY A 135 14.30 -9.56 -8.90
CA GLY A 135 15.54 -9.38 -9.68
C GLY A 135 16.50 -10.57 -9.67
N ASP A 136 16.11 -11.71 -9.11
CA ASP A 136 16.93 -12.92 -9.04
C ASP A 136 16.42 -13.98 -10.05
N PRO A 137 17.18 -14.26 -11.13
CA PRO A 137 16.76 -15.21 -12.16
C PRO A 137 16.81 -16.69 -11.70
N THR A 138 17.42 -16.98 -10.55
CA THR A 138 17.50 -18.34 -10.01
C THR A 138 16.19 -18.79 -9.34
N ILE A 139 15.32 -17.84 -8.99
CA ILE A 139 14.05 -18.10 -8.33
C ILE A 139 13.01 -18.55 -9.37
N LYS A 140 12.44 -19.74 -9.12
CA LYS A 140 11.41 -20.37 -9.95
C LYS A 140 10.32 -20.95 -9.07
N TRP A 141 9.07 -20.87 -9.54
CA TRP A 141 7.91 -21.46 -8.90
C TRP A 141 7.34 -22.53 -9.82
N GLU A 142 6.68 -23.53 -9.24
CA GLU A 142 6.02 -24.59 -10.02
C GLU A 142 4.75 -24.06 -10.68
N THR A 143 4.43 -24.57 -11.87
CA THR A 143 3.19 -24.20 -12.56
C THR A 143 1.96 -24.58 -11.73
N GLY A 144 1.06 -23.63 -11.50
CA GLY A 144 -0.11 -23.81 -10.64
C GLY A 144 0.17 -23.60 -9.16
N TYR A 145 1.37 -23.13 -8.80
CA TYR A 145 1.75 -22.83 -7.43
C TYR A 145 2.48 -21.48 -7.33
N ALA A 146 2.28 -20.80 -6.19
CA ALA A 146 3.00 -19.57 -5.86
C ALA A 146 3.51 -19.60 -4.41
N PRO A 147 4.52 -18.79 -4.04
CA PRO A 147 4.97 -18.66 -2.68
C PRO A 147 3.81 -18.35 -1.75
N CYS A 148 3.70 -19.08 -0.64
CA CYS A 148 2.63 -18.86 0.31
C CYS A 148 2.66 -17.44 0.93
N TYR A 149 3.78 -16.74 0.83
CA TYR A 149 3.93 -15.35 1.24
C TYR A 149 2.97 -14.36 0.53
N PHE A 150 2.50 -14.68 -0.68
CA PHE A 150 1.47 -13.88 -1.35
C PHE A 150 0.14 -13.89 -0.57
N TRP A 151 -0.05 -14.90 0.27
CA TRP A 151 -1.15 -15.00 1.20
C TRP A 151 -0.69 -14.46 2.53
N ARG A 152 -0.84 -13.16 2.73
CA ARG A 152 -1.01 -12.68 4.10
C ARG A 152 -2.40 -13.12 4.53
N PRO A 153 -2.57 -14.00 5.53
CA PRO A 153 -3.90 -14.42 5.96
C PRO A 153 -4.68 -13.17 6.37
N ALA A 154 -5.67 -12.80 5.56
CA ALA A 154 -6.64 -11.77 5.89
C ALA A 154 -7.97 -12.41 6.30
N ASP A 155 -7.97 -13.74 6.41
CA ASP A 155 -9.14 -14.58 6.58
C ASP A 155 -9.85 -14.24 7.88
N ARG A 156 -11.05 -13.68 7.74
CA ARG A 156 -11.92 -13.36 8.87
C ARG A 156 -13.35 -13.23 8.41
N THR A 157 -14.26 -13.49 9.32
CA THR A 157 -15.68 -13.25 9.13
C THR A 157 -16.13 -12.12 10.05
N GLY A 158 -17.21 -11.44 9.67
CA GLY A 158 -17.75 -10.37 10.49
C GLY A 158 -19.10 -9.90 9.96
N SER A 159 -19.63 -8.88 10.61
CA SER A 159 -20.87 -8.24 10.20
C SER A 159 -20.76 -6.73 10.35
N CYS A 160 -21.41 -6.01 9.45
CA CYS A 160 -21.43 -4.55 9.43
C CYS A 160 -22.87 -4.07 9.47
N ASN A 161 -23.21 -3.22 10.44
CA ASN A 161 -24.48 -2.53 10.43
C ASN A 161 -24.42 -1.38 9.43
N THR A 162 -24.93 -1.62 8.23
CA THR A 162 -24.94 -0.66 7.12
C THR A 162 -26.14 0.27 7.20
N LYS A 163 -25.94 1.52 6.75
CA LYS A 163 -27.03 2.53 6.74
C LYS A 163 -28.22 2.12 5.86
N ALA A 164 -27.96 1.46 4.73
CA ALA A 164 -28.99 1.16 3.73
C ALA A 164 -29.68 -0.19 3.96
N TYR A 165 -28.98 -1.19 4.52
CA TYR A 165 -29.48 -2.57 4.54
C TYR A 165 -29.46 -3.21 5.93
N GLY A 166 -29.09 -2.47 6.98
CA GLY A 166 -28.89 -3.02 8.31
C GLY A 166 -27.67 -3.94 8.33
N ASN A 167 -27.73 -5.01 9.12
CA ASN A 167 -26.62 -5.96 9.25
C ASN A 167 -26.39 -6.73 7.95
N LEU A 168 -25.19 -6.59 7.38
CA LEU A 168 -24.66 -7.41 6.30
C LEU A 168 -23.46 -8.20 6.82
N ASP A 169 -23.48 -9.52 6.61
CA ASP A 169 -22.38 -10.40 6.96
C ASP A 169 -21.33 -10.43 5.83
N PHE A 170 -20.07 -10.62 6.18
CA PHE A 170 -18.98 -10.75 5.22
C PHE A 170 -17.99 -11.85 5.61
N VAL A 171 -17.27 -12.31 4.59
CA VAL A 171 -16.07 -13.14 4.73
C VAL A 171 -14.97 -12.46 3.93
N VAL A 172 -13.88 -12.10 4.59
CA VAL A 172 -12.62 -11.75 3.94
C VAL A 172 -11.81 -13.04 3.79
N THR A 173 -11.21 -13.22 2.62
CA THR A 173 -10.29 -14.33 2.34
C THR A 173 -9.13 -13.82 1.50
N SER A 174 -7.92 -14.34 1.73
CA SER A 174 -6.81 -14.16 0.79
C SER A 174 -6.51 -15.41 -0.03
N ASN A 175 -7.24 -16.53 0.13
CA ASN A 175 -7.01 -17.77 -0.62
C ASN A 175 -7.48 -17.65 -2.09
N TYR A 176 -6.62 -17.74 -3.11
CA TYR A 176 -7.02 -17.59 -4.54
C TYR A 176 -8.02 -18.65 -4.98
N SER A 177 -8.12 -19.78 -4.28
CA SER A 177 -9.18 -20.75 -4.57
C SER A 177 -10.57 -20.12 -4.41
N ASP A 178 -10.71 -19.10 -3.56
CA ASP A 178 -11.93 -18.32 -3.35
C ASP A 178 -12.06 -17.11 -4.30
N PHE A 179 -11.01 -16.75 -5.05
CA PHE A 179 -11.01 -15.55 -5.89
C PHE A 179 -12.13 -15.58 -6.92
N ILE A 180 -12.31 -16.71 -7.62
CA ILE A 180 -13.28 -16.86 -8.72
C ILE A 180 -14.70 -16.55 -8.23
N ASP A 181 -15.04 -16.99 -7.03
CA ASP A 181 -16.38 -16.90 -6.43
C ASP A 181 -16.55 -15.67 -5.51
N ALA A 182 -15.55 -14.79 -5.44
CA ALA A 182 -15.63 -13.58 -4.63
C ALA A 182 -16.59 -12.57 -5.27
N ASP A 183 -17.43 -11.96 -4.44
CA ASP A 183 -18.34 -10.89 -4.86
C ASP A 183 -17.54 -9.59 -5.07
N VAL A 184 -16.52 -9.36 -4.22
CA VAL A 184 -15.67 -8.17 -4.25
C VAL A 184 -14.20 -8.57 -4.25
N ILE A 185 -13.40 -7.93 -5.10
CA ILE A 185 -11.93 -7.98 -5.07
C ILE A 185 -11.43 -6.65 -4.51
N TYR A 186 -10.95 -6.67 -3.27
CA TYR A 186 -10.34 -5.53 -2.61
C TYR A 186 -8.84 -5.52 -2.89
N MET A 187 -8.36 -4.50 -3.60
CA MET A 187 -6.96 -4.38 -4.00
C MET A 187 -6.26 -3.29 -3.21
N ASN A 188 -5.37 -3.71 -2.32
CA ASN A 188 -4.51 -2.83 -1.55
C ASN A 188 -3.10 -2.76 -2.15
N ASN A 189 -2.40 -1.66 -1.89
CA ASN A 189 -1.02 -1.43 -2.30
C ASN A 189 -0.79 -1.41 -3.83
N LEU A 190 -1.61 -0.64 -4.54
CA LEU A 190 -1.54 -0.47 -6.00
C LEU A 190 -0.28 0.26 -6.51
N ILE A 191 0.59 0.69 -5.60
CA ILE A 191 1.88 1.34 -5.92
C ILE A 191 2.79 0.42 -6.72
N ILE A 192 2.66 -0.89 -6.51
CA ILE A 192 3.47 -1.91 -7.18
C ILE A 192 3.06 -2.08 -8.65
N LEU A 193 2.00 -1.43 -9.12
CA LEU A 193 1.66 -1.45 -10.54
C LEU A 193 2.50 -0.46 -11.33
N ARG A 194 3.18 0.49 -10.67
CA ARG A 194 3.94 1.55 -11.31
C ARG A 194 5.05 1.02 -12.22
N THR A 195 5.18 1.64 -13.40
CA THR A 195 6.31 1.53 -14.32
C THR A 195 6.96 2.90 -14.54
N GLN A 196 8.23 2.92 -14.94
CA GLN A 196 8.95 4.17 -15.21
C GLN A 196 8.60 4.78 -16.58
N GLU A 197 8.23 3.94 -17.53
CA GLU A 197 7.86 4.35 -18.89
C GLU A 197 6.34 4.34 -19.07
N PRO A 198 5.81 5.16 -20.02
CA PRO A 198 4.44 5.04 -20.50
C PRO A 198 4.11 3.57 -20.75
N PRO A 199 2.97 3.10 -20.25
CA PRO A 199 1.80 3.80 -19.73
C PRO A 199 1.83 4.18 -18.23
N TYR A 200 2.99 4.08 -17.57
CA TYR A 200 3.23 4.35 -16.14
C TYR A 200 2.60 3.35 -15.15
N TYR A 201 1.84 2.37 -15.64
CA TYR A 201 1.42 1.21 -14.87
C TYR A 201 1.34 -0.06 -15.72
N ASP A 202 1.62 -1.22 -15.11
CA ASP A 202 1.48 -2.53 -15.74
C ASP A 202 0.18 -3.20 -15.28
N SER A 203 -0.85 -3.18 -16.12
CA SER A 203 -2.11 -3.85 -15.80
C SER A 203 -2.04 -5.37 -15.86
N GLN A 204 -0.95 -5.97 -16.36
CA GLN A 204 -0.75 -7.41 -16.27
C GLN A 204 -0.37 -7.87 -14.85
N LEU A 205 -0.06 -6.91 -13.96
CA LEU A 205 0.11 -7.13 -12.51
C LEU A 205 -1.23 -7.01 -11.74
N LEU A 206 -2.36 -7.00 -12.45
CA LEU A 206 -3.69 -7.18 -11.88
C LEU A 206 -4.17 -8.61 -12.15
N PRO A 207 -5.01 -9.19 -11.26
CA PRO A 207 -5.64 -10.46 -11.56
C PRO A 207 -6.58 -10.39 -12.78
N PRO A 208 -6.90 -11.53 -13.40
CA PRO A 208 -8.00 -11.60 -14.35
C PRO A 208 -9.33 -11.19 -13.70
N LYS A 209 -10.09 -10.29 -14.34
CA LYS A 209 -11.43 -9.88 -13.88
C LYS A 209 -12.48 -10.84 -14.43
N THR A 210 -13.31 -11.42 -13.57
CA THR A 210 -14.55 -12.09 -14.01
C THR A 210 -15.72 -11.10 -14.07
N ASN A 211 -16.74 -11.37 -14.89
CA ASN A 211 -17.88 -10.45 -15.06
C ASN A 211 -18.73 -10.26 -13.78
N GLN A 212 -18.66 -11.21 -12.86
CA GLN A 212 -19.45 -11.20 -11.62
C GLN A 212 -18.77 -10.40 -10.51
N GLN A 213 -17.43 -10.34 -10.52
CA GLN A 213 -16.64 -9.62 -9.52
C GLN A 213 -16.81 -8.11 -9.64
N ARG A 214 -16.71 -7.43 -8.49
CA ARG A 214 -16.52 -5.98 -8.42
C ARG A 214 -15.18 -5.65 -7.81
N TRP A 215 -14.48 -4.70 -8.42
CA TRP A 215 -13.13 -4.34 -8.04
C TRP A 215 -13.12 -3.06 -7.24
N VAL A 216 -12.48 -3.12 -6.07
CA VAL A 216 -12.30 -1.99 -5.18
C VAL A 216 -10.82 -1.68 -5.11
N SER A 217 -10.41 -0.49 -5.56
CA SER A 217 -9.04 -0.03 -5.36
C SER A 217 -8.89 0.65 -4.01
N PHE A 218 -7.80 0.37 -3.32
CA PHE A 218 -7.40 1.06 -2.12
C PHE A 218 -5.98 1.61 -2.26
N PHE A 219 -5.83 2.93 -2.08
CA PHE A 219 -4.54 3.61 -2.14
C PHE A 219 -4.40 4.59 -0.97
N GLU A 220 -3.55 4.24 -0.02
CA GLU A 220 -3.15 5.09 1.11
C GLU A 220 -1.63 4.98 1.32
N GLY A 221 -1.08 5.75 2.26
CA GLY A 221 0.31 5.62 2.71
C GLY A 221 1.36 6.28 1.84
N GLU A 222 1.06 6.55 0.57
CA GLU A 222 1.97 7.29 -0.33
C GLU A 222 1.25 8.38 -1.13
N SER A 223 2.04 9.30 -1.66
CA SER A 223 1.52 10.45 -2.41
C SER A 223 1.36 10.13 -3.89
N VAL A 224 0.29 10.63 -4.51
CA VAL A 224 0.09 10.60 -5.96
C VAL A 224 1.19 11.33 -6.74
N ALA A 225 2.01 12.18 -6.08
CA ALA A 225 3.22 12.72 -6.70
C ALA A 225 4.24 11.63 -7.07
N TYR A 226 4.35 10.58 -6.23
CA TYR A 226 5.21 9.43 -6.49
C TYR A 226 4.52 8.35 -7.32
N PHE A 227 3.20 8.24 -7.21
CA PHE A 227 2.38 7.23 -7.88
C PHE A 227 1.25 7.87 -8.71
N PRO A 228 1.61 8.65 -9.75
CA PRO A 228 0.65 9.42 -10.51
C PRO A 228 -0.33 8.57 -11.33
N HIS A 229 0.01 7.29 -11.59
CA HIS A 229 -0.89 6.38 -12.27
C HIS A 229 -2.22 6.18 -11.53
N VAL A 230 -2.22 6.33 -10.21
CA VAL A 230 -3.45 6.26 -9.40
C VAL A 230 -4.42 7.40 -9.74
N ALA A 231 -3.92 8.55 -10.19
CA ALA A 231 -4.73 9.68 -10.64
C ALA A 231 -5.12 9.63 -12.12
N MET A 232 -4.61 8.66 -12.88
CA MET A 232 -4.90 8.57 -14.31
C MET A 232 -6.34 8.07 -14.53
N PRO A 233 -7.16 8.77 -15.33
CA PRO A 233 -8.51 8.32 -15.63
C PRO A 233 -8.57 6.89 -16.19
N GLU A 234 -7.60 6.49 -17.00
CA GLU A 234 -7.49 5.14 -17.61
C GLU A 234 -7.32 4.05 -16.55
N PHE A 235 -6.55 4.36 -15.50
CA PHE A 235 -6.32 3.47 -14.38
C PHE A 235 -7.54 3.40 -13.48
N ILE A 236 -8.07 4.55 -13.06
CA ILE A 236 -9.25 4.64 -12.18
C ILE A 236 -10.46 3.93 -12.77
N ARG A 237 -10.70 4.05 -14.09
CA ARG A 237 -11.83 3.40 -14.79
C ARG A 237 -11.80 1.86 -14.74
N ARG A 238 -10.71 1.23 -14.26
CA ARG A 238 -10.62 -0.22 -14.08
C ARG A 238 -11.37 -0.71 -12.83
N PHE A 239 -11.62 0.19 -11.87
CA PHE A 239 -12.22 -0.13 -10.58
C PHE A 239 -13.69 0.33 -10.52
N ASP A 240 -14.49 -0.41 -9.76
CA ASP A 240 -15.92 -0.17 -9.55
C ASP A 240 -16.16 0.76 -8.34
N LEU A 241 -15.20 0.83 -7.40
CA LEU A 241 -15.17 1.77 -6.27
C LEU A 241 -13.71 2.11 -5.95
N THR A 242 -13.41 3.39 -5.69
CA THR A 242 -12.08 3.82 -5.22
C THR A 242 -12.11 4.30 -3.77
N MET A 243 -11.10 3.89 -3.00
CA MET A 243 -10.98 4.20 -1.58
C MET A 243 -9.56 4.68 -1.30
N GLY A 244 -9.38 5.64 -0.39
CA GLY A 244 -8.02 6.09 -0.01
C GLY A 244 -7.81 7.60 0.03
N SER A 245 -6.59 8.03 -0.30
CA SER A 245 -6.17 9.42 -0.41
C SER A 245 -5.56 9.72 -1.80
N PRO A 246 -5.69 10.92 -2.38
CA PRO A 246 -6.32 12.12 -1.82
C PRO A 246 -7.84 12.06 -1.89
N PRO A 247 -8.55 12.72 -0.96
CA PRO A 247 -10.01 12.65 -0.85
C PRO A 247 -10.74 13.13 -2.12
N GLN A 248 -10.15 14.05 -2.88
CA GLN A 248 -10.69 14.53 -4.16
C GLN A 248 -10.71 13.46 -5.28
N LEU A 249 -9.96 12.38 -5.10
CA LEU A 249 -9.77 11.30 -6.08
C LEU A 249 -10.41 9.97 -5.63
N MET A 250 -11.15 9.95 -4.52
CA MET A 250 -11.64 8.69 -3.96
C MET A 250 -13.14 8.75 -3.73
N ASP A 251 -13.87 7.73 -4.15
CA ASP A 251 -15.30 7.60 -3.84
C ASP A 251 -15.50 7.54 -2.32
N VAL A 252 -14.64 6.77 -1.62
CA VAL A 252 -14.60 6.70 -0.16
C VAL A 252 -13.27 7.28 0.34
N PRO A 253 -13.23 8.53 0.81
CA PRO A 253 -12.00 9.14 1.27
C PRO A 253 -11.49 8.51 2.58
N TYR A 254 -10.18 8.31 2.65
CA TYR A 254 -9.43 7.92 3.84
C TYR A 254 -8.26 8.88 4.05
N SER A 255 -7.96 9.16 5.32
CA SER A 255 -6.71 9.82 5.67
C SER A 255 -5.54 8.85 5.51
N PRO A 256 -4.39 9.27 4.97
CA PRO A 256 -3.18 8.43 4.90
C PRO A 256 -2.71 7.93 6.27
N TYR A 257 -3.02 8.69 7.32
CA TYR A 257 -2.79 8.28 8.70
C TYR A 257 -4.07 8.45 9.52
N ARG A 258 -4.47 7.38 10.22
CA ARG A 258 -5.73 7.33 10.95
C ARG A 258 -5.48 7.56 12.42
N VAL A 259 -6.35 8.33 13.05
CA VAL A 259 -6.23 8.70 14.45
C VAL A 259 -7.43 8.14 15.21
N SER A 260 -7.15 7.28 16.19
CA SER A 260 -8.18 6.73 17.07
C SER A 260 -8.49 7.69 18.22
N ASN A 261 -9.67 7.53 18.84
CA ASN A 261 -10.01 8.27 20.05
C ASN A 261 -9.01 8.04 21.20
N GLU A 262 -8.41 6.84 21.26
CA GLU A 262 -7.36 6.52 22.24
C GLU A 262 -6.09 7.33 21.95
N MET A 263 -5.63 7.33 20.70
CA MET A 263 -4.48 8.13 20.28
C MET A 263 -4.70 9.62 20.58
N ILE A 264 -5.89 10.17 20.30
CA ILE A 264 -6.22 11.57 20.62
C ILE A 264 -6.06 11.83 22.11
N ARG A 265 -6.58 10.94 22.96
CA ARG A 265 -6.46 11.05 24.43
C ARG A 265 -5.00 11.00 24.88
N GLU A 266 -4.17 10.20 24.25
CA GLU A 266 -2.74 10.17 24.54
C GLU A 266 -2.07 11.49 24.15
N LEU A 267 -2.26 11.95 22.90
CA LEU A 267 -1.66 13.17 22.35
C LEU A 267 -1.95 14.42 23.19
N VAL A 268 -3.20 14.60 23.67
CA VAL A 268 -3.56 15.77 24.49
C VAL A 268 -2.97 15.74 25.90
N ASN A 269 -2.53 14.57 26.37
CA ASN A 269 -1.95 14.39 27.70
C ASN A 269 -0.42 14.31 27.69
N VAL A 270 0.23 14.24 26.51
CA VAL A 270 1.68 14.33 26.42
C VAL A 270 2.14 15.69 26.94
N ALA A 271 2.93 15.69 28.01
CA ALA A 271 3.61 16.87 28.50
C ALA A 271 4.91 17.11 27.70
N PRO A 272 5.26 18.37 27.38
CA PRO A 272 6.56 18.68 26.80
C PRO A 272 7.70 18.29 27.77
N SER A 273 8.68 17.51 27.29
CA SER A 273 9.78 16.98 28.12
C SER A 273 11.14 17.66 27.91
N PHE A 274 11.20 18.67 27.05
CA PHE A 274 12.47 19.34 26.72
C PHE A 274 12.86 20.39 27.78
N PRO A 275 14.17 20.60 28.02
CA PRO A 275 14.66 21.67 28.88
C PRO A 275 14.23 23.05 28.36
N LEU A 276 13.85 23.95 29.27
CA LEU A 276 13.42 25.31 28.91
C LEU A 276 14.60 26.23 28.55
N ASP A 277 15.79 25.91 29.05
CA ASP A 277 17.05 26.67 29.00
C ASP A 277 17.95 26.33 27.80
N LYS A 278 17.37 25.82 26.71
CA LYS A 278 18.14 25.50 25.52
C LYS A 278 18.66 26.75 24.80
N THR A 279 19.80 26.61 24.11
CA THR A 279 20.26 27.60 23.13
C THR A 279 19.58 27.35 21.78
N PRO A 280 19.51 28.36 20.89
CA PRO A 280 18.87 28.23 19.57
C PRO A 280 19.35 27.02 18.76
N GLU A 281 20.63 26.65 18.88
CA GLU A 281 21.27 25.51 18.21
C GLU A 281 20.67 24.15 18.64
N ASP A 282 20.09 24.09 19.83
CA ASP A 282 19.45 22.89 20.38
C ASP A 282 17.91 22.91 20.25
N TYR A 283 17.34 23.89 19.54
CA TYR A 283 15.87 24.06 19.46
C TYR A 283 15.19 23.04 18.58
N MET A 284 15.87 22.54 17.56
CA MET A 284 15.24 21.71 16.55
C MET A 284 16.01 20.43 16.32
N GLY A 285 15.27 19.32 16.29
CA GLY A 285 15.76 18.02 15.86
C GLY A 285 14.79 17.38 14.88
N PHE A 286 15.27 16.64 13.88
CA PHE A 286 14.41 15.91 12.96
C PHE A 286 15.03 14.62 12.41
N LEU A 287 14.16 13.76 11.88
CA LEU A 287 14.48 12.43 11.38
C LEU A 287 13.94 12.27 9.96
N VAL A 288 14.81 12.49 8.95
CA VAL A 288 14.44 12.36 7.54
C VAL A 288 15.39 11.40 6.84
N SER A 289 14.82 10.37 6.20
CA SER A 289 15.60 9.34 5.49
C SER A 289 15.36 9.27 4.00
N ASN A 290 14.36 9.96 3.47
CA ASN A 290 14.19 10.11 2.03
C ASN A 290 14.86 11.43 1.61
N CYS A 291 16.00 11.36 0.92
CA CYS A 291 16.76 12.55 0.52
C CYS A 291 16.43 13.02 -0.91
N SER A 292 15.38 12.46 -1.52
CA SER A 292 14.88 12.86 -2.84
C SER A 292 13.38 13.14 -2.77
N PRO A 293 12.96 14.15 -1.97
CA PRO A 293 11.58 14.59 -1.93
C PRO A 293 11.14 15.19 -3.28
N LEU A 294 9.84 15.17 -3.57
CA LEU A 294 9.23 15.90 -4.70
C LEU A 294 8.70 17.27 -4.26
N ASN A 295 9.40 17.92 -3.33
CA ASN A 295 9.16 19.28 -2.84
C ASN A 295 10.48 19.89 -2.32
N ASP A 296 10.42 21.12 -1.80
CA ASP A 296 11.58 21.83 -1.26
C ASP A 296 12.04 21.37 0.14
N ARG A 297 11.69 20.15 0.59
CA ARG A 297 12.02 19.68 1.95
C ARG A 297 13.53 19.71 2.23
N ASN A 298 14.37 19.31 1.26
CA ASN A 298 15.82 19.37 1.47
C ASN A 298 16.30 20.82 1.64
N LYS A 299 15.76 21.76 0.86
CA LYS A 299 16.12 23.18 0.95
C LYS A 299 15.83 23.74 2.34
N ILE A 300 14.63 23.52 2.88
CA ILE A 300 14.30 24.00 4.23
C ILE A 300 15.16 23.30 5.30
N MET A 301 15.47 22.01 5.14
CA MET A 301 16.37 21.30 6.05
C MET A 301 17.78 21.90 6.07
N ASP A 302 18.35 22.18 4.90
CA ASP A 302 19.65 22.85 4.74
C ASP A 302 19.66 24.20 5.46
N GLU A 303 18.67 25.04 5.15
CA GLU A 303 18.56 26.38 5.72
C GLU A 303 18.31 26.36 7.24
N LEU A 304 17.61 25.35 7.78
CA LEU A 304 17.43 25.16 9.22
C LEU A 304 18.72 24.71 9.92
N VAL A 305 19.48 23.79 9.30
CA VAL A 305 20.79 23.38 9.82
C VAL A 305 21.73 24.58 9.88
N ASP A 306 21.79 25.37 8.81
CA ASP A 306 22.70 26.50 8.70
C ASP A 306 22.32 27.68 9.61
N LYS A 307 21.04 28.00 9.74
CA LYS A 307 20.58 29.23 10.43
C LYS A 307 20.33 29.07 11.92
N ILE A 308 19.96 27.86 12.36
CA ILE A 308 19.64 27.57 13.77
C ILE A 308 20.33 26.32 14.30
N GLY A 309 21.34 25.78 13.61
CA GLY A 309 22.09 24.62 14.08
C GLY A 309 21.25 23.34 14.24
N ALA A 310 20.12 23.22 13.53
CA ALA A 310 19.19 22.11 13.73
C ALA A 310 19.85 20.74 13.60
N HIS A 311 19.46 19.79 14.45
CA HIS A 311 20.01 18.43 14.47
C HIS A 311 19.24 17.48 13.54
N SER A 312 19.90 16.97 12.50
CA SER A 312 19.41 15.88 11.66
C SER A 312 20.02 14.55 12.09
N TYR A 313 19.17 13.63 12.55
CA TYR A 313 19.53 12.26 12.90
C TYR A 313 19.28 11.26 11.75
N GLY A 314 18.47 11.66 10.77
CA GLY A 314 18.17 10.84 9.61
C GLY A 314 19.37 10.74 8.65
N ILE A 315 19.27 9.91 7.60
CA ILE A 315 20.39 9.77 6.64
C ILE A 315 20.61 11.01 5.78
N CYS A 316 19.61 11.90 5.70
CA CYS A 316 19.76 13.17 5.01
C CYS A 316 20.42 14.18 5.95
N TYR A 317 21.51 14.81 5.50
CA TYR A 317 22.40 15.71 6.26
C TYR A 317 23.17 15.05 7.40
N ARG A 318 22.52 14.20 8.23
CA ARG A 318 23.10 13.41 9.33
C ARG A 318 24.22 14.15 10.10
N ASN A 319 23.90 15.31 10.67
CA ASN A 319 24.86 16.10 11.46
C ASN A 319 24.85 15.74 12.95
N LYS A 320 23.97 14.81 13.38
CA LYS A 320 23.88 14.31 14.74
C LYS A 320 23.74 12.80 14.76
N GLU A 321 24.55 12.15 15.58
CA GLU A 321 24.46 10.71 15.79
C GLU A 321 23.41 10.36 16.85
N PHE A 322 22.83 9.17 16.72
CA PHE A 322 21.92 8.63 17.73
C PHE A 322 22.65 8.44 19.08
N PRO A 323 21.97 8.64 20.21
CA PRO A 323 22.50 8.25 21.51
C PRO A 323 22.85 6.75 21.58
N GLU A 324 23.77 6.39 22.46
CA GLU A 324 24.14 5.00 22.71
C GLU A 324 22.91 4.14 23.06
N GLY A 325 22.85 2.93 22.50
CA GLY A 325 21.74 1.99 22.70
C GLY A 325 20.49 2.24 21.85
N ILE A 326 20.52 3.24 20.96
CA ILE A 326 19.45 3.48 19.99
C ILE A 326 19.93 3.10 18.58
N GLU A 327 19.26 2.12 17.98
CA GLU A 327 19.49 1.72 16.60
C GLU A 327 18.35 2.19 15.69
N LYS A 328 18.71 2.84 14.58
CA LYS A 328 17.73 3.25 13.58
C LYS A 328 17.02 2.03 13.01
N ASN A 329 15.69 2.09 12.96
CA ASN A 329 14.83 1.00 12.48
C ASN A 329 14.98 -0.31 13.27
N GLY A 330 15.43 -0.24 14.54
CA GLY A 330 15.41 -1.38 15.45
C GLY A 330 13.98 -1.80 15.83
N LEU A 331 13.85 -2.90 16.58
CA LEU A 331 12.54 -3.45 16.98
C LEU A 331 11.65 -2.45 17.76
N ASN A 332 12.27 -1.50 18.48
CA ASN A 332 11.58 -0.48 19.29
C ASN A 332 11.65 0.93 18.66
N TRP A 333 11.73 0.99 17.32
CA TRP A 333 12.01 2.24 16.60
C TRP A 333 11.09 3.41 16.99
N GLU A 334 9.80 3.18 17.19
CA GLU A 334 8.85 4.25 17.58
C GLU A 334 9.19 4.87 18.95
N GLU A 335 9.52 4.03 19.93
CA GLU A 335 9.94 4.49 21.25
C GLU A 335 11.28 5.22 21.20
N ASP A 336 12.22 4.70 20.40
CA ASP A 336 13.55 5.28 20.28
C ASP A 336 13.53 6.62 19.55
N LYS A 337 12.73 6.72 18.48
CA LYS A 337 12.42 7.97 17.80
C LYS A 337 11.87 8.99 18.78
N LYS A 338 10.94 8.59 19.67
CA LYS A 338 10.41 9.44 20.73
C LYS A 338 11.48 9.88 21.72
N LYS A 339 12.33 8.98 22.22
CA LYS A 339 13.43 9.30 23.17
C LYS A 339 14.43 10.34 22.62
N VAL A 340 14.65 10.33 21.30
CA VAL A 340 15.56 11.26 20.64
C VAL A 340 14.91 12.63 20.46
N LEU A 341 13.73 12.67 19.85
CA LEU A 341 13.12 13.92 19.41
C LEU A 341 12.36 14.66 20.51
N SER A 342 11.88 13.99 21.57
CA SER A 342 11.21 14.64 22.72
C SER A 342 12.11 15.58 23.52
N LYS A 343 13.43 15.53 23.25
CA LYS A 343 14.40 16.47 23.81
C LYS A 343 14.35 17.83 23.13
N TYR A 344 13.65 18.01 22.01
CA TYR A 344 13.64 19.26 21.25
C TYR A 344 12.30 20.00 21.40
N PRO A 345 12.31 21.34 21.60
CA PRO A 345 11.09 22.13 21.60
C PRO A 345 10.40 22.12 20.23
N PHE A 346 11.16 22.07 19.14
CA PHE A 346 10.64 22.02 17.78
C PHE A 346 11.14 20.77 17.06
N SER A 347 10.32 20.24 16.16
CA SER A 347 10.74 19.19 15.24
C SER A 347 10.11 19.39 13.87
N LEU A 348 10.90 19.14 12.82
CA LEU A 348 10.44 19.27 11.44
C LEU A 348 9.56 18.06 11.08
N ALA A 349 8.28 18.32 10.84
CA ALA A 349 7.30 17.36 10.31
C ALA A 349 7.08 17.64 8.82
N ALA A 350 8.08 17.31 7.99
CA ALA A 350 8.06 17.60 6.56
C ALA A 350 7.76 16.36 5.70
N GLU A 351 6.64 16.43 4.99
CA GLU A 351 6.24 15.45 3.99
C GLU A 351 7.18 15.44 2.79
N ASN A 352 7.17 14.33 2.05
CA ASN A 352 7.97 14.15 0.84
C ASN A 352 7.33 14.81 -0.41
N SER A 353 6.12 15.35 -0.29
CA SER A 353 5.40 16.12 -1.32
C SER A 353 4.33 17.00 -0.65
N ASN A 354 3.91 18.08 -1.29
CA ASN A 354 2.95 19.05 -0.74
C ASN A 354 1.52 18.82 -1.26
N CYS A 355 1.09 17.56 -1.29
CA CYS A 355 -0.19 17.19 -1.89
C CYS A 355 -1.36 17.36 -0.91
N VAL A 356 -2.48 17.93 -1.39
CA VAL A 356 -3.72 18.06 -0.62
C VAL A 356 -4.16 16.69 -0.10
N GLY A 357 -4.47 16.61 1.19
CA GLY A 357 -4.84 15.40 1.89
C GLY A 357 -3.71 14.39 2.14
N TYR A 358 -2.46 14.71 1.80
CA TYR A 358 -1.29 13.89 2.12
C TYR A 358 -0.67 14.31 3.46
N VAL A 359 -1.29 13.85 4.55
CA VAL A 359 -0.83 14.04 5.93
C VAL A 359 -0.55 12.66 6.54
N THR A 360 0.70 12.41 6.95
CA THR A 360 1.12 11.10 7.43
C THR A 360 1.54 11.12 8.91
N GLU A 361 2.18 10.04 9.38
CA GLU A 361 2.67 9.87 10.76
C GLU A 361 3.50 11.05 11.28
N LYS A 362 4.20 11.78 10.41
CA LYS A 362 5.23 12.75 10.79
C LYS A 362 4.73 13.84 11.73
N ILE A 363 3.54 14.39 11.47
CA ILE A 363 2.98 15.42 12.35
C ILE A 363 2.53 14.82 13.69
N TYR A 364 1.91 13.64 13.65
CA TYR A 364 1.41 12.96 14.83
C TYR A 364 2.54 12.50 15.75
N ASP A 365 3.65 12.04 15.19
CA ASP A 365 4.84 11.66 15.94
C ASP A 365 5.42 12.84 16.71
N VAL A 366 5.51 14.01 16.06
CA VAL A 366 6.01 15.22 16.73
C VAL A 366 5.08 15.67 17.85
N LEU A 367 3.76 15.60 17.66
CA LEU A 367 2.78 15.86 18.72
C LEU A 367 2.91 14.85 19.86
N ALA A 368 3.13 13.56 19.56
CA ALA A 368 3.31 12.48 20.52
C ALA A 368 4.62 12.58 21.33
N MET A 369 5.59 13.34 20.83
CA MET A 369 6.84 13.70 21.54
C MET A 369 6.67 14.90 22.47
N GLY A 370 5.55 15.61 22.39
CA GLY A 370 5.33 16.85 23.12
C GLY A 370 6.03 18.06 22.50
N SER A 371 6.71 17.88 21.37
CA SER A 371 7.38 18.93 20.60
C SER A 371 6.39 19.73 19.74
N ILE A 372 6.82 20.91 19.30
CA ILE A 372 6.07 21.77 18.39
C ILE A 372 6.41 21.38 16.94
N PRO A 373 5.44 20.93 16.13
CA PRO A 373 5.67 20.61 14.73
C PRO A 373 5.93 21.88 13.92
N VAL A 374 7.05 21.91 13.21
CA VAL A 374 7.25 22.76 12.04
C VAL A 374 6.85 21.93 10.83
N TYR A 375 5.65 22.15 10.31
CA TYR A 375 5.04 21.31 9.29
C TYR A 375 5.29 21.85 7.88
N MET A 376 5.59 20.96 6.95
CA MET A 376 5.65 21.21 5.51
C MET A 376 4.98 20.06 4.77
N GLY A 377 4.00 20.33 3.92
CA GLY A 377 3.16 19.29 3.33
C GLY A 377 1.83 19.81 2.80
N ALA A 378 0.75 19.10 3.10
CA ALA A 378 -0.60 19.40 2.63
C ALA A 378 -1.10 20.77 3.10
N SER A 379 -1.72 21.53 2.19
CA SER A 379 -2.28 22.86 2.51
C SER A 379 -3.55 22.79 3.36
N ASP A 380 -4.24 21.65 3.37
CA ASP A 380 -5.45 21.39 4.15
C ASP A 380 -5.16 20.69 5.50
N ILE A 381 -3.94 20.82 6.03
CA ILE A 381 -3.51 20.22 7.31
C ILE A 381 -4.44 20.55 8.50
N ALA A 382 -5.14 21.69 8.46
CA ALA A 382 -6.15 22.09 9.45
C ALA A 382 -7.41 21.19 9.49
N ASP A 383 -7.56 20.27 8.53
CA ASP A 383 -8.58 19.23 8.53
C ASP A 383 -8.10 17.93 9.19
N TYR A 384 -6.79 17.82 9.48
CA TYR A 384 -6.11 16.61 9.97
C TYR A 384 -5.58 16.74 11.40
N VAL A 385 -5.33 17.97 11.86
CA VAL A 385 -4.93 18.31 13.24
C VAL A 385 -5.54 19.68 13.63
N PRO A 386 -5.60 20.03 14.92
CA PRO A 386 -6.11 21.34 15.35
C PRO A 386 -5.31 22.51 14.80
N GLU A 387 -6.00 23.57 14.38
CA GLU A 387 -5.34 24.84 14.09
C GLU A 387 -4.57 25.35 15.32
N GLY A 388 -3.36 25.85 15.10
CA GLY A 388 -2.45 26.28 16.15
C GLY A 388 -1.68 25.14 16.85
N SER A 389 -1.86 23.87 16.45
CA SER A 389 -1.02 22.76 16.93
C SER A 389 0.25 22.53 16.10
N TYR A 390 0.50 23.33 15.09
CA TYR A 390 1.67 23.27 14.20
C TYR A 390 2.06 24.69 13.74
N ILE A 391 3.31 24.84 13.29
CA ILE A 391 3.82 26.01 12.57
C ILE A 391 3.90 25.61 11.10
N LEU A 392 3.12 26.24 10.23
CA LEU A 392 3.14 25.93 8.80
C LEU A 392 4.31 26.66 8.14
N ALA A 393 5.30 25.91 7.64
CA ALA A 393 6.48 26.50 7.01
C ALA A 393 6.13 27.35 5.77
N GLN A 394 5.08 26.94 5.05
CA GLN A 394 4.60 27.61 3.83
C GLN A 394 3.99 29.00 4.08
N ASP A 395 3.67 29.36 5.33
CA ASP A 395 3.16 30.70 5.68
C ASP A 395 4.27 31.77 5.73
N PHE A 396 5.54 31.35 5.70
CA PHE A 396 6.69 32.24 5.80
C PHE A 396 7.29 32.52 4.43
N LYS A 397 7.69 33.78 4.19
CA LYS A 397 8.32 34.21 2.93
C LYS A 397 9.71 33.60 2.70
N SER A 398 10.38 33.17 3.77
CA SER A 398 11.69 32.53 3.74
C SER A 398 11.95 31.76 5.04
N THR A 399 12.96 30.88 5.02
CA THR A 399 13.34 30.12 6.23
C THR A 399 13.93 31.03 7.31
N GLU A 400 14.55 32.17 6.96
CA GLU A 400 14.94 33.19 7.95
C GLU A 400 13.73 33.71 8.73
N ALA A 401 12.63 34.04 8.04
CA ALA A 401 11.43 34.53 8.70
C ALA A 401 10.81 33.46 9.62
N LEU A 402 10.82 32.20 9.17
CA LEU A 402 10.41 31.06 9.99
C LEU A 402 11.28 30.91 11.25
N VAL A 403 12.60 31.00 11.10
CA VAL A 403 13.57 30.92 12.20
C VAL A 403 13.35 32.03 13.22
N GLU A 404 13.17 33.27 12.76
CA GLU A 404 12.89 34.39 13.66
C GLU A 404 11.57 34.20 14.40
N TYR A 405 10.54 33.67 13.74
CA TYR A 405 9.29 33.33 14.42
C TYR A 405 9.50 32.25 15.47
N ILE A 406 10.19 31.14 15.16
CA ILE A 406 10.48 30.03 16.08
C ILE A 406 11.11 30.54 17.39
N LYS A 407 12.04 31.50 17.31
CA LYS A 407 12.69 32.11 18.50
C LYS A 407 11.73 32.89 19.40
N THR A 408 10.58 33.33 18.86
CA THR A 408 9.60 34.16 19.58
C THR A 408 8.36 33.40 20.06
N VAL A 409 8.21 32.11 19.70
CA VAL A 409 7.02 31.32 20.03
C VAL A 409 6.87 31.17 21.55
N ASP A 410 5.74 31.66 22.07
CA ASP A 410 5.28 31.35 23.42
C ASP A 410 4.74 29.91 23.47
N ARG A 411 5.56 29.02 24.01
CA ARG A 411 5.26 27.58 24.12
C ARG A 411 4.00 27.33 24.94
N SER A 412 3.72 28.13 25.97
CA SER A 412 2.53 27.95 26.81
C SER A 412 1.25 28.22 26.02
N GLN A 413 1.28 29.21 25.13
CA GLN A 413 0.17 29.55 24.26
C GLN A 413 -0.04 28.49 23.17
N PHE A 414 1.07 27.94 22.66
CA PHE A 414 1.03 26.93 21.61
C PHE A 414 0.25 25.67 22.02
N TYR A 415 0.30 25.25 23.29
CA TYR A 415 -0.39 24.05 23.74
C TYR A 415 -1.87 24.26 24.09
N LYS A 416 -2.45 25.45 23.88
CA LYS A 416 -3.88 25.73 24.16
C LYS A 416 -4.86 24.82 23.43
N TRP A 417 -4.49 24.34 22.22
CA TRP A 417 -5.33 23.39 21.48
C TRP A 417 -5.64 22.12 22.28
N LYS A 418 -4.74 21.70 23.19
CA LYS A 418 -4.95 20.51 24.04
C LYS A 418 -6.17 20.67 24.93
N GLU A 419 -6.39 21.85 25.49
CA GLU A 419 -7.54 22.12 26.36
C GLU A 419 -8.87 22.14 25.60
N VAL A 420 -8.84 22.52 24.32
CA VAL A 420 -10.01 22.44 23.43
C VAL A 420 -10.33 20.97 23.14
N VAL A 421 -9.33 20.19 22.71
CA VAL A 421 -9.51 18.78 22.33
C VAL A 421 -9.83 17.89 23.54
N LYS A 422 -9.31 18.18 24.73
CA LYS A 422 -9.70 17.48 25.97
C LYS A 422 -11.19 17.60 26.26
N LYS A 423 -11.80 18.74 25.93
CA LYS A 423 -13.25 18.99 26.11
C LYS A 423 -14.07 18.33 25.02
N ASP A 424 -13.57 18.34 23.79
CA ASP A 424 -14.22 17.74 22.63
C ASP A 424 -13.18 17.08 21.71
N PRO A 425 -12.97 15.75 21.83
CA PRO A 425 -12.02 15.02 20.98
C PRO A 425 -12.30 15.14 19.49
N SER A 426 -13.54 15.43 19.09
CA SER A 426 -13.89 15.59 17.67
C SER A 426 -13.26 16.83 17.03
N GLN A 427 -12.83 17.80 17.85
CA GLN A 427 -12.07 18.97 17.38
C GLN A 427 -10.64 18.63 16.99
N PHE A 428 -10.14 17.42 17.30
CA PHE A 428 -8.79 17.03 16.90
C PHE A 428 -8.65 16.93 15.38
N CYS A 429 -9.60 16.26 14.74
CA CYS A 429 -9.49 15.94 13.34
C CYS A 429 -10.83 15.87 12.64
N LYS A 430 -10.97 16.61 11.54
CA LYS A 430 -12.19 16.66 10.73
C LYS A 430 -12.27 15.51 9.72
N ARG A 431 -11.12 14.97 9.26
CA ARG A 431 -11.04 14.00 8.15
C ARG A 431 -10.32 12.67 8.44
N CYS A 432 -9.77 12.50 9.63
CA CYS A 432 -8.87 11.38 9.98
C CYS A 432 -9.26 10.64 11.26
N MET A 433 -10.41 10.99 11.88
CA MET A 433 -10.94 10.23 12.99
C MET A 433 -11.41 8.86 12.51
N ASP A 434 -10.82 7.83 13.12
CA ASP A 434 -11.23 6.45 12.92
C ASP A 434 -12.56 6.18 13.64
N THR A 435 -13.67 6.31 12.91
CA THR A 435 -15.01 5.99 13.44
C THR A 435 -15.51 4.61 13.02
N ASN A 436 -14.84 3.94 12.07
CA ASN A 436 -15.06 2.54 11.68
C ASN A 436 -13.90 2.05 10.79
N ASN A 437 -12.92 1.41 11.42
CA ASN A 437 -11.63 1.10 10.80
C ASN A 437 -11.64 -0.08 9.81
N ASP A 438 -12.79 -0.69 9.62
CA ASP A 438 -12.93 -1.87 8.80
C ASP A 438 -13.20 -1.50 7.34
N TYR A 439 -12.22 -1.75 6.46
CA TYR A 439 -12.38 -1.56 5.02
C TYR A 439 -13.52 -2.41 4.45
N ALA A 440 -13.79 -3.59 5.01
CA ALA A 440 -14.92 -4.42 4.60
C ALA A 440 -16.23 -3.69 4.89
N CYS A 441 -16.41 -3.16 6.11
CA CYS A 441 -17.60 -2.37 6.43
C CYS A 441 -17.73 -1.09 5.60
N SER A 442 -16.61 -0.51 5.18
CA SER A 442 -16.62 0.68 4.35
C SER A 442 -17.03 0.37 2.91
N ILE A 443 -16.61 -0.79 2.37
CA ILE A 443 -17.15 -1.34 1.13
C ILE A 443 -18.66 -1.57 1.28
N LEU A 444 -19.09 -2.30 2.32
CA LEU A 444 -20.49 -2.66 2.54
C LEU A 444 -21.41 -1.46 2.75
N ASN A 445 -20.93 -0.37 3.34
CA ASN A 445 -21.70 0.87 3.45
C ASN A 445 -21.96 1.55 2.11
N ASN A 446 -21.22 1.17 1.06
CA ASN A 446 -21.32 1.75 -0.27
C ASN A 446 -21.87 0.76 -1.31
N VAL A 447 -22.35 -0.43 -0.91
CA VAL A 447 -22.96 -1.36 -1.87
C VAL A 447 -24.36 -0.90 -2.28
N ASN A 448 -24.74 -1.22 -3.51
CA ASN A 448 -26.10 -1.16 -4.00
C ASN A 448 -26.43 -2.51 -4.63
N PHE A 449 -27.49 -3.17 -4.12
CA PHE A 449 -27.91 -4.45 -4.69
C PHE A 449 -28.76 -4.23 -5.95
N ILE A 450 -28.36 -4.87 -7.05
CA ILE A 450 -29.06 -4.86 -8.34
C ILE A 450 -29.63 -6.25 -8.66
N GLU A 451 -30.74 -6.28 -9.41
CA GLU A 451 -31.41 -7.53 -9.82
C GLU A 451 -30.55 -8.42 -10.71
#